data_AF-A0A4P8GNA0-F1
#
_entry.id   AF-A0A4P8GNA0-F1
#
_cell.length_a   1.000
_cell.length_b   1.000
_cell.length_c   1.000
_cell.angle_alpha   90.00
_cell.angle_beta   90.00
_cell.angle_gamma   90.00
#
_symmetry.space_group_name_H-M   'P 1'
#
loop_
_entity.id
_entity.type
_entity.pdbx_description
1 polymer ?
#
loop_
_entity_poly.entity_id
_entity_poly.type
_entity_poly.pdbx_seq_one_letter_code
_entity_poly.pdbx_strand_id
1 'polypeptide(L)' 'MRTVTVPFKVGDVVLGDDPFNGRQLGVVAVIRGSSLGLRTAADAHPDLVPEFVYYDYRQVRTPD' A
#
# COMPACT_ATOMS: atom_id res chain seq x y z
N MET A 1 -22.94 -9.71 -4.48
CA MET A 1 -21.54 -9.19 -4.55
C MET A 1 -20.74 -9.84 -3.44
N ARG A 2 -19.60 -10.48 -3.74
CA ARG A 2 -18.72 -11.05 -2.72
C ARG A 2 -17.82 -9.92 -2.24
N THR A 3 -18.00 -9.48 -0.99
CA THR A 3 -17.10 -8.50 -0.36
C THR A 3 -15.71 -9.11 -0.31
N VAL A 4 -14.72 -8.44 -0.91
CA VAL A 4 -13.31 -8.84 -0.76
C VAL A 4 -12.88 -8.42 0.63
N THR A 5 -12.55 -9.39 1.48
CA THR A 5 -11.97 -9.13 2.79
C THR A 5 -10.47 -8.89 2.62
N VAL A 6 -10.06 -7.64 2.79
CA VAL A 6 -8.64 -7.25 2.81
C VAL A 6 -8.13 -7.36 4.25
N PRO A 7 -7.06 -8.11 4.53
CA PRO A 7 -6.58 -8.38 5.89
C PRO A 7 -5.68 -7.25 6.45
N PHE A 8 -5.84 -6.02 5.95
CA PHE A 8 -5.03 -4.86 6.32
C PHE A 8 -5.93 -3.66 6.61
N LYS A 9 -5.46 -2.73 7.44
CA LYS A 9 -6.16 -1.48 7.76
C LYS A 9 -5.27 -0.26 7.47
N VAL A 10 -5.91 0.89 7.27
CA VAL A 10 -5.20 2.18 7.18
C VAL A 10 -4.38 2.39 8.45
N GLY A 11 -3.11 2.79 8.28
CA GLY A 11 -2.12 2.93 9.34
C GLY A 11 -1.23 1.71 9.54
N ASP A 12 -1.54 0.55 8.96
CA ASP A 12 -0.63 -0.61 9.01
C ASP A 12 0.67 -0.31 8.25
N VAL A 13 1.78 -0.69 8.85
CA VAL A 13 3.08 -0.74 8.18
C VAL A 13 3.18 -2.07 7.45
N VAL A 14 3.37 -1.99 6.13
CA VAL A 14 3.36 -3.16 5.25
C VAL A 14 4.45 -3.06 4.19
N LEU A 15 4.78 -4.21 3.63
CA LEU A 15 5.70 -4.37 2.52
C LEU A 15 4.91 -4.78 1.28
N GLY A 16 4.83 -3.91 0.29
CA GLY A 16 4.32 -4.23 -1.05
C GLY A 16 5.43 -4.78 -1.93
N ASP A 17 5.11 -5.77 -2.76
CA ASP A 17 6.06 -6.39 -3.69
C ASP A 17 5.34 -6.85 -4.97
N ASP A 18 5.61 -6.16 -6.08
CA ASP A 18 5.11 -6.54 -7.40
C ASP A 18 6.13 -6.25 -8.51
N PRO A 19 5.98 -6.85 -9.71
CA PRO A 19 6.96 -6.71 -10.80
C PRO A 19 7.12 -5.30 -11.38
N PHE A 20 6.19 -4.38 -11.15
CA PHE A 20 6.17 -3.01 -11.71
C PHE A 20 6.65 -1.97 -10.69
N ASN A 21 6.11 -2.00 -9.47
CA ASN A 21 6.48 -1.05 -8.42
C ASN A 21 7.68 -1.51 -7.59
N GLY A 22 8.06 -2.79 -7.72
CA GLY A 22 9.08 -3.43 -6.92
C GLY A 22 8.68 -3.53 -5.44
N ARG A 23 9.69 -3.79 -4.62
CA ARG A 23 9.55 -3.96 -3.17
C ARG A 23 9.60 -2.61 -2.45
N GLN A 24 8.49 -2.18 -1.84
CA GLN A 24 8.36 -0.90 -1.13
C GLN A 24 7.83 -1.12 0.29
N LEU A 25 8.52 -0.57 1.29
CA LEU A 25 8.00 -0.45 2.65
C LEU A 25 7.17 0.83 2.76
N GLY A 26 5.96 0.73 3.29
CA GLY A 26 5.09 1.89 3.42
C GLY A 26 3.98 1.71 4.44
N VAL A 27 3.20 2.79 4.61
CA VAL A 27 2.02 2.80 5.48
C VAL A 27 0.78 2.75 4.60
N VAL A 28 -0.16 1.84 4.90
CA VAL A 28 -1.47 1.80 4.23
C VAL A 28 -2.18 3.13 4.47
N ALA A 29 -2.39 3.90 3.42
CA ALA A 29 -3.08 5.19 3.48
C ALA A 29 -4.49 5.13 2.89
N VAL A 30 -4.72 4.22 1.94
CA VAL A 30 -5.99 4.08 1.21
C VAL A 30 -6.31 2.61 0.98
N ILE A 31 -7.58 2.23 1.13
CA ILE A 31 -8.10 0.91 0.74
C ILE A 31 -9.23 1.11 -0.26
N ARG A 32 -9.10 0.56 -1.47
CA ARG A 32 -10.12 0.61 -2.54
C ARG A 32 -10.32 -0.78 -3.13
N GLY A 33 -11.38 -1.47 -2.70
CA GLY A 33 -11.63 -2.84 -3.12
C GLY A 33 -10.47 -3.75 -2.71
N SER A 34 -9.79 -4.37 -3.68
CA SER A 34 -8.60 -5.19 -3.45
C SER A 34 -7.28 -4.40 -3.44
N SER A 35 -7.31 -3.10 -3.74
CA SER A 35 -6.11 -2.27 -3.85
C SER A 35 -5.78 -1.53 -2.56
N LEU A 36 -4.50 -1.53 -2.21
CA LEU A 36 -3.90 -0.81 -1.10
C LEU A 36 -3.01 0.30 -1.64
N GLY A 37 -3.30 1.55 -1.30
CA GLY A 37 -2.40 2.68 -1.56
C GLY A 37 -1.44 2.86 -0.38
N LEU A 38 -0.15 2.75 -0.63
CA LEU A 38 0.91 2.92 0.36
C LEU A 38 1.53 4.31 0.25
N ARG A 39 1.71 4.97 1.39
CA ARG A 39 2.58 6.14 1.50
C ARG A 39 3.99 5.66 1.84
N THR A 40 4.93 5.84 0.92
CA THR A 40 6.33 5.42 1.10
C THR A 40 7.19 6.56 1.64
N ALA A 41 8.42 6.27 2.08
CA ALA A 41 9.36 7.30 2.52
C ALA A 41 9.88 8.17 1.37
N ALA A 42 9.88 7.65 0.13
CA ALA A 42 10.28 8.41 -1.06
C ALA A 42 9.26 9.52 -1.40
N ASP A 43 7.99 9.32 -1.05
CA ASP A 43 6.88 10.23 -1.35
C ASP A 43 6.70 11.34 -0.30
N ALA A 44 7.64 11.49 0.63
CA ALA A 44 7.58 12.47 1.72
C ALA A 44 8.00 13.90 1.32
N HIS A 45 7.95 14.24 0.02
CA HIS A 45 8.22 15.61 -0.42
C HIS A 45 7.05 16.52 -0.02
N PRO A 46 7.26 17.50 0.89
CA PRO A 46 6.20 18.27 1.53
C PRO A 46 5.43 19.19 0.56
N ASP A 47 6.01 19.50 -0.59
CA ASP A 47 5.45 20.40 -1.59
C ASP A 47 4.72 19.66 -2.73
N LEU A 48 4.76 18.33 -2.74
CA LEU A 48 4.10 17.50 -3.73
C LEU A 48 2.83 16.89 -3.15
N VAL A 49 1.83 16.69 -4.00
CA VAL A 49 0.66 15.86 -3.66
C VAL A 49 1.19 14.49 -3.26
N PRO A 50 0.86 13.95 -2.08
CA PRO A 50 1.38 12.66 -1.65
C PRO A 50 1.00 11.60 -2.68
N GLU A 51 2.01 11.06 -3.35
CA GLU A 51 1.85 9.97 -4.29
C GLU A 51 1.66 8.68 -3.47
N PHE A 52 0.70 7.86 -3.89
CA PHE A 52 0.48 6.55 -3.30
C PHE A 52 0.91 5.50 -4.32
N VAL A 53 1.75 4.57 -3.89
CA VAL A 53 2.04 3.38 -4.68
C VAL A 53 0.95 2.35 -4.39
N TYR A 54 0.24 1.92 -5.43
CA TYR A 54 -0.88 0.99 -5.28
C TYR A 54 -0.46 -0.46 -5.55
N TYR A 55 -0.80 -1.33 -4.61
CA TYR A 55 -0.62 -2.79 -4.69
C TYR A 55 -1.96 -3.51 -4.60
N ASP A 56 -2.09 -4.70 -5.20
CA ASP A 56 -3.16 -5.62 -4.80
C ASP A 56 -2.85 -6.18 -3.41
N TYR A 57 -3.85 -6.35 -2.54
CA TYR A 57 -3.61 -6.80 -1.16
C TYR A 57 -2.89 -8.16 -1.07
N ARG A 58 -2.98 -8.99 -2.12
CA ARG A 58 -2.28 -10.29 -2.18
C ARG A 58 -0.77 -10.15 -2.43
N GLN A 59 -0.34 -8.97 -2.84
CA GLN A 59 1.07 -8.60 -3.07
C GLN A 59 1.68 -7.89 -1.86
N VAL A 60 0.92 -7.80 -0.76
CA VAL A 60 1.31 -7.09 0.46
C VAL A 60 1.44 -8.06 1.61
N ARG A 61 2.47 -7.87 2.44
CA ARG A 61 2.69 -8.64 3.67
C ARG A 61 3.12 -7.75 4.82
N THR A 62 2.90 -8.22 6.04
CA THR A 62 3.53 -7.63 7.23
C THR A 62 5.05 -7.83 7.12
N PRO A 63 5.87 -6.80 7.33
CA PRO A 63 7.32 -6.95 7.40
C PRO A 63 7.71 -7.82 8.60
N ASP A 64 8.78 -8.60 8.42
CA ASP A 64 9.38 -9.46 9.46
C ASP A 64 9.99 -8.64 10.62
#